data_AF-A0ABD1HYJ3-F1
#
_entry.id   AF-A0ABD1HYJ3-F1
#
_cell.length_a   1.000
_cell.length_b   1.000
_cell.length_c   1.000
_cell.angle_alpha   90.00
_cell.angle_beta   90.00
_cell.angle_gamma   90.00
#
_symmetry.space_group_name_H-M   'P 1'
#
loop_
_entity.id
_entity.type
_entity.pdbx_description
1 polymer ?
#
loop_
_entity_poly.entity_id
_entity_poly.type
_entity_poly.pdbx_seq_one_letter_code
_entity_poly.pdbx_strand_id
1 'polypeptide(L)'
;MESKHFSHIHGLVFHQTAPGSEVHCSGCRSPGSGNVYACWKCNYFLHEHCFRASRSLTHPAHPHHPLTLVSYPTYPSTQFFCNSCNLVGSGFCYCCSECDFDIHVHCAHTAAPPLLSGSASVPLPSFNNTHPSFPSYVPS
;
A
#
# COMPACT_ATOMS: atom_id res chain seq x y z
N MET A 1 -9.52 -17.61 -18.11
CA MET A 1 -8.06 -17.49 -18.34
C MET A 1 -7.45 -17.15 -16.99
N GLU A 2 -6.53 -17.99 -16.50
CA GLU A 2 -5.91 -17.83 -15.18
C GLU A 2 -4.54 -17.18 -15.37
N SER A 3 -4.24 -16.13 -14.60
CA SER A 3 -3.02 -15.36 -14.75
C SER A 3 -2.17 -15.45 -13.48
N LYS A 4 -0.90 -15.81 -13.61
CA LYS A 4 0.01 -15.93 -12.47
C LYS A 4 0.50 -14.55 -12.04
N HIS A 5 0.56 -14.33 -10.73
CA HIS A 5 1.15 -13.13 -10.13
C HIS A 5 2.41 -13.50 -9.36
N PHE A 6 3.43 -12.64 -9.30
CA PHE A 6 4.68 -13.00 -8.62
C PHE A 6 4.52 -13.17 -7.10
N SER A 7 3.51 -12.51 -6.50
CA SER A 7 3.25 -12.59 -5.06
C SER A 7 2.30 -13.73 -4.66
N HIS A 8 1.81 -14.54 -5.60
CA HIS A 8 0.89 -15.63 -5.29
C HIS A 8 1.06 -16.82 -6.25
N ILE A 9 1.13 -18.04 -5.71
CA ILE A 9 1.48 -19.23 -6.49
C ILE A 9 0.37 -19.73 -7.43
N HIS A 10 -0.90 -19.47 -7.09
CA HIS A 10 -2.03 -19.87 -7.91
C HIS A 10 -2.31 -18.84 -9.01
N GLY A 11 -2.93 -19.28 -10.10
CA GLY A 11 -3.49 -18.37 -11.08
C GLY A 11 -4.64 -17.57 -10.45
N LEU A 12 -4.64 -16.26 -10.68
CA LEU A 12 -5.76 -15.40 -10.34
C LEU A 12 -6.67 -15.28 -11.57
N VAL A 13 -7.97 -15.24 -11.32
CA VAL A 13 -8.98 -15.06 -12.35
C VAL A 13 -9.51 -13.64 -12.26
N PHE A 14 -9.64 -12.99 -13.41
CA PHE A 14 -10.32 -11.70 -13.47
C PHE A 14 -11.77 -11.84 -13.03
N HIS A 15 -12.19 -11.00 -12.10
CA HIS A 15 -13.53 -10.94 -11.55
C HIS A 15 -13.95 -9.48 -11.41
N GLN A 16 -15.20 -9.18 -11.77
CA GLN A 16 -15.78 -7.87 -11.56
C GLN A 16 -16.70 -7.94 -10.33
N THR A 17 -16.39 -7.16 -9.30
CA THR A 17 -17.20 -7.13 -8.08
C THR A 17 -18.54 -6.45 -8.36
N ALA A 18 -19.59 -6.91 -7.68
CA ALA A 18 -20.89 -6.27 -7.76
C ALA A 18 -20.84 -4.84 -7.19
N PRO A 19 -21.67 -3.91 -7.69
CA PRO A 19 -21.75 -2.57 -7.13
C PRO A 19 -22.14 -2.64 -5.65
N GLY A 20 -21.32 -2.02 -4.79
CA GLY A 20 -21.46 -2.08 -3.33
C GLY A 20 -20.73 -3.25 -2.65
N SER A 21 -20.09 -4.15 -3.39
CA SER A 21 -19.21 -5.19 -2.84
C SER A 21 -17.75 -4.73 -2.90
N GLU A 22 -17.16 -4.50 -1.73
CA GLU A 22 -15.73 -4.24 -1.57
C GLU A 22 -14.96 -5.53 -1.25
N VAL A 23 -13.78 -5.69 -1.85
CA VAL A 23 -12.84 -6.75 -1.49
C VAL A 23 -11.53 -6.12 -1.05
N HIS A 24 -10.90 -6.68 -0.03
CA HIS A 24 -9.59 -6.20 0.41
C HIS A 24 -8.49 -6.73 -0.50
N CYS A 25 -7.74 -5.83 -1.12
CA CYS A 25 -6.56 -6.20 -1.88
C CYS A 25 -5.48 -6.73 -0.93
N SER A 26 -5.07 -7.98 -1.11
CA SER A 26 -4.00 -8.63 -0.36
C SER A 26 -2.63 -7.98 -0.61
N GLY A 27 -2.50 -7.21 -1.70
CA GLY A 27 -1.32 -6.45 -2.05
C GLY A 27 -1.22 -5.15 -1.26
N CYS A 28 -2.01 -4.14 -1.63
CA CYS A 28 -1.94 -2.81 -1.01
C CYS A 28 -2.74 -2.65 0.31
N ARG A 29 -3.43 -3.72 0.76
CA ARG A 29 -4.27 -3.73 1.97
C ARG A 29 -5.35 -2.65 2.00
N SER A 30 -5.77 -2.17 0.82
CA SER A 30 -6.89 -1.23 0.68
C SER A 30 -8.12 -1.93 0.10
N PRO A 31 -9.33 -1.46 0.44
CA PRO A 31 -10.55 -1.94 -0.19
C PRO A 31 -10.55 -1.62 -1.68
N GLY A 32 -11.17 -2.50 -2.46
CA GLY A 32 -11.25 -2.44 -3.91
C GLY A 32 -12.61 -2.84 -4.41
N SER A 33 -13.06 -2.14 -5.44
CA SER A 33 -14.33 -2.41 -6.12
C SER A 33 -14.14 -2.34 -7.63
N GLY A 34 -15.00 -3.00 -8.39
CA GLY A 34 -14.90 -3.11 -9.84
C GLY A 34 -13.99 -4.27 -10.26
N ASN A 35 -12.92 -3.98 -11.00
CA ASN A 35 -12.07 -4.99 -11.62
C ASN A 35 -10.99 -5.51 -10.66
N VAL A 36 -11.08 -6.78 -10.30
CA VAL A 36 -10.14 -7.44 -9.40
C VAL A 36 -9.66 -8.78 -9.96
N TYR A 37 -8.49 -9.21 -9.54
CA TYR A 37 -7.97 -10.54 -9.79
C TYR A 37 -8.14 -11.35 -8.51
N ALA A 38 -8.88 -12.45 -8.58
CA ALA A 38 -9.25 -13.25 -7.42
C ALA A 38 -8.70 -14.68 -7.54
N CYS A 39 -8.16 -15.19 -6.44
CA CYS A 39 -7.93 -16.61 -6.23
C CYS A 39 -8.86 -17.11 -5.13
N TRP A 40 -9.96 -17.74 -5.52
CA TRP A 40 -10.98 -18.25 -4.61
C TRP A 40 -10.45 -19.32 -3.65
N LYS A 41 -9.47 -20.13 -4.08
CA LYS A 41 -8.86 -21.18 -3.24
C LYS A 41 -8.13 -20.63 -2.02
N CYS A 42 -7.55 -19.44 -2.15
CA CYS A 42 -6.76 -18.80 -1.10
C CYS A 42 -7.40 -17.55 -0.52
N ASN A 43 -8.60 -17.18 -0.98
CA ASN A 43 -9.24 -15.90 -0.68
C ASN A 43 -8.28 -14.72 -0.90
N TYR A 44 -7.52 -14.77 -2.00
CA TYR A 44 -6.49 -13.79 -2.33
C TYR A 44 -6.99 -12.88 -3.45
N PHE A 45 -7.02 -11.57 -3.21
CA PHE A 45 -7.58 -10.59 -4.13
C PHE A 45 -6.56 -9.51 -4.43
N LEU A 46 -6.46 -9.09 -5.68
CA LEU A 46 -5.62 -7.97 -6.10
C LEU A 46 -6.43 -7.01 -6.97
N HIS A 47 -6.21 -5.71 -6.80
CA HIS A 47 -6.67 -4.75 -7.80
C HIS A 47 -5.98 -5.00 -9.15
N GLU A 48 -6.60 -4.58 -10.24
CA GLU A 48 -6.01 -4.66 -11.58
C GLU A 48 -4.60 -4.04 -11.66
N HIS A 49 -4.40 -2.88 -11.05
CA HIS A 49 -3.09 -2.21 -11.01
C HIS A 49 -2.09 -2.92 -10.09
N CYS A 50 -2.54 -3.52 -8.98
CA CYS A 50 -1.68 -4.33 -8.13
C CYS A 50 -1.24 -5.62 -8.82
N PHE A 51 -2.12 -6.21 -9.65
CA PHE A 51 -1.81 -7.39 -10.45
C PHE A 51 -0.86 -7.08 -11.62
N ARG A 52 -1.02 -5.92 -12.26
CA ARG A 52 -0.17 -5.47 -13.38
C ARG A 52 1.14 -4.81 -12.93
N ALA A 53 1.33 -4.62 -11.63
CA ALA A 53 2.53 -4.00 -11.09
C ALA A 53 3.77 -4.83 -11.46
N SER A 54 4.78 -4.17 -12.03
CA SER A 54 6.05 -4.79 -12.37
C SER A 54 6.92 -4.97 -11.13
N ARG A 55 7.83 -5.95 -11.14
CA ARG A 55 8.77 -6.13 -10.02
C ARG A 55 9.74 -4.97 -9.86
N SER A 56 10.01 -4.25 -10.94
CA SER A 56 10.87 -3.07 -10.97
C SER A 56 10.17 -1.93 -11.71
N LEU A 57 10.31 -0.72 -11.21
CA LEU A 57 9.74 0.49 -11.81
C LEU A 57 10.73 1.65 -11.69
N THR A 58 10.98 2.36 -12.78
CA THR A 58 11.70 3.64 -12.74
C THR A 58 10.65 4.75 -12.66
N HIS A 59 10.67 5.50 -11.55
CA HIS A 59 9.70 6.58 -11.33
C HIS A 59 10.31 7.92 -11.77
N PRO A 60 9.56 8.82 -12.45
CA PRO A 60 10.12 10.09 -12.94
C PRO A 60 10.57 11.03 -11.81
N ALA A 61 9.98 10.94 -10.61
CA ALA A 61 10.47 11.67 -9.43
C ALA A 61 11.71 11.03 -8.79
N HIS A 62 12.08 9.81 -9.18
CA HIS A 62 13.28 9.11 -8.73
C HIS A 62 13.93 8.34 -9.91
N PRO A 63 14.48 9.05 -10.92
CA PRO A 63 14.92 8.40 -12.16
C PRO A 63 16.31 7.75 -12.03
N HIS A 64 17.05 8.05 -10.97
CA HIS A 64 18.43 7.58 -10.77
C HIS A 64 18.49 6.09 -10.40
N HIS A 65 17.55 5.61 -9.59
CA HIS A 65 17.53 4.21 -9.15
C HIS A 65 16.16 3.58 -9.42
N PRO A 66 16.13 2.31 -9.89
CA PRO A 66 14.89 1.59 -10.04
C PRO A 66 14.31 1.22 -8.68
N LEU A 67 13.00 1.39 -8.54
CA LEU A 67 12.27 0.94 -7.37
C LEU A 67 11.90 -0.53 -7.53
N THR A 68 12.04 -1.30 -6.45
CA THR A 68 11.67 -2.71 -6.42
C THR A 68 10.35 -2.88 -5.68
N LEU A 69 9.43 -3.65 -6.28
CA LEU A 69 8.17 -3.98 -5.67
C LEU A 69 8.38 -5.08 -4.62
N VAL A 70 8.13 -4.74 -3.36
CA VAL A 70 8.18 -5.68 -2.24
C VAL A 70 6.76 -5.99 -1.77
N SER A 71 6.50 -7.24 -1.41
CA SER A 71 5.18 -7.68 -0.95
C SER A 71 4.87 -7.24 0.49
N TYR A 72 5.92 -7.02 1.27
CA TYR A 72 5.84 -6.50 2.62
C TYR A 72 7.01 -5.53 2.83
N PRO A 73 6.78 -4.37 3.46
CA PRO A 73 7.87 -3.48 3.78
C PRO A 73 8.79 -4.17 4.80
N THR A 74 10.09 -3.94 4.67
CA THR A 74 11.13 -4.55 5.52
C THR A 74 11.21 -3.93 6.92
N TYR A 75 10.36 -2.95 7.22
CA TYR A 75 10.31 -2.25 8.49
C TYR A 75 9.57 -3.06 9.58
N PRO A 76 9.96 -2.94 10.86
CA PRO A 76 9.34 -3.66 11.97
C PRO A 76 7.86 -3.30 12.17
N SER A 77 7.43 -2.12 11.73
CA SER A 77 6.04 -1.66 11.76
C SER A 77 5.16 -2.29 10.69
N THR A 78 5.72 -3.00 9.70
CA THR A 78 5.02 -3.50 8.50
C THR A 78 4.30 -2.40 7.70
N GLN A 79 4.73 -1.14 7.90
CA GLN A 79 4.20 0.07 7.30
C GLN A 79 5.34 0.87 6.68
N PHE A 80 5.03 1.64 5.65
CA PHE A 80 5.98 2.54 4.99
C PHE A 80 5.33 3.91 4.78
N PHE A 81 6.14 4.95 4.61
CA PHE A 81 5.66 6.29 4.30
C PHE A 81 5.79 6.56 2.81
N CYS A 82 4.69 6.86 2.12
CA CYS A 82 4.74 7.13 0.69
C CYS A 82 5.25 8.55 0.42
N ASN A 83 6.36 8.66 -0.30
CA ASN A 83 6.98 9.94 -0.67
C ASN A 83 6.16 10.73 -1.71
N SER A 84 5.21 10.09 -2.40
CA SER A 84 4.40 10.74 -3.43
C SER A 84 3.10 11.34 -2.89
N CYS A 85 2.43 10.70 -1.93
CA CYS A 85 1.16 11.18 -1.38
C CYS A 85 1.23 11.55 0.11
N ASN A 86 2.39 11.35 0.75
CA ASN A 86 2.63 11.63 2.16
C ASN A 86 1.69 10.87 3.12
N LEU A 87 1.18 9.71 2.69
CA LEU A 87 0.33 8.83 3.49
C LEU A 87 1.07 7.53 3.83
N VAL A 88 0.69 6.94 4.96
CA VAL A 88 1.19 5.64 5.39
C VAL A 88 0.57 4.54 4.55
N GLY A 89 1.40 3.66 4.00
CA GLY A 89 1.01 2.44 3.31
C GLY A 89 1.32 1.20 4.11
N SER A 90 0.65 0.11 3.75
CA SER A 90 0.97 -1.22 4.27
C SER A 90 0.85 -2.26 3.15
N GLY A 91 1.65 -3.32 3.21
CA GLY A 91 1.71 -4.33 2.16
C GLY A 91 2.59 -3.91 0.98
N PHE A 92 2.09 -4.01 -0.25
CA PHE A 92 2.88 -3.79 -1.46
C PHE A 92 3.35 -2.35 -1.57
N CYS A 93 4.67 -2.19 -1.68
CA CYS A 93 5.29 -0.90 -1.94
C CYS A 93 6.44 -1.04 -2.92
N TYR A 94 6.70 0.05 -3.63
CA TYR A 94 7.93 0.23 -4.39
C TYR A 94 8.93 0.92 -3.49
N CYS A 95 10.02 0.24 -3.15
CA CYS A 95 11.10 0.78 -2.34
C CYS A 95 12.42 0.82 -3.14
N CYS A 96 13.25 1.80 -2.84
CA CYS A 96 14.63 1.85 -3.32
C CYS A 96 15.55 1.23 -2.25
N SER A 97 16.48 0.37 -2.64
CA SER A 97 17.48 -0.18 -1.71
C SER A 97 18.61 0.79 -1.40
N GLU A 98 18.79 1.80 -2.26
CA GLU A 98 19.88 2.78 -2.17
C GLU A 98 19.41 4.13 -1.60
N CYS A 99 18.10 4.36 -1.53
CA CYS A 99 17.50 5.61 -1.06
C CYS A 99 16.28 5.29 -0.18
N ASP A 100 15.99 6.13 0.81
CA ASP A 100 14.75 6.06 1.60
C ASP A 100 13.52 6.56 0.80
N PHE A 101 13.32 6.00 -0.39
CA PHE A 101 12.24 6.35 -1.31
C PHE A 101 11.26 5.18 -1.45
N ASP A 102 10.18 5.25 -0.67
CA ASP A 102 9.05 4.34 -0.76
C ASP A 102 7.82 5.03 -1.35
N ILE A 103 7.08 4.33 -2.23
CA ILE A 103 5.79 4.79 -2.76
C ILE A 103 4.78 3.64 -2.86
N HIS A 104 3.48 3.96 -2.76
CA HIS A 104 2.43 2.98 -3.03
C HIS A 104 2.45 2.54 -4.49
N VAL A 105 2.00 1.32 -4.75
CA VAL A 105 1.84 0.80 -6.13
C VAL A 105 0.96 1.73 -6.98
N HIS A 106 -0.13 2.24 -6.43
CA HIS A 106 -1.00 3.18 -7.15
C HIS A 106 -0.31 4.52 -7.43
N CYS A 107 0.42 5.08 -6.45
CA CYS A 107 1.16 6.33 -6.62
C CYS A 107 2.23 6.24 -7.71
N ALA A 108 2.82 5.06 -7.87
CA ALA A 108 3.79 4.75 -8.92
C ALA A 108 3.22 4.88 -10.35
N HIS A 109 1.92 4.62 -10.52
CA HIS A 109 1.24 4.70 -11.82
C HIS A 109 0.61 6.07 -12.07
N THR A 110 0.35 6.86 -11.04
CA THR A 110 -0.23 8.20 -11.14
C THR A 110 0.82 9.30 -11.23
N ALA A 111 1.90 9.09 -11.99
CA ALA A 111 2.99 10.07 -12.17
C ALA A 111 2.58 11.33 -12.97
N ALA A 112 1.39 11.87 -12.71
CA ALA A 112 1.08 13.25 -12.97
C ALA A 112 1.74 14.10 -11.88
N PRO A 113 2.36 15.25 -12.21
CA PRO A 113 2.83 16.19 -11.20
C PRO A 113 1.65 16.56 -10.27
N PRO A 114 1.91 16.90 -8.99
CA PRO A 114 0.86 17.26 -8.04
C PRO A 114 0.16 18.54 -8.51
N LEU A 115 -0.85 18.39 -9.37
CA LEU A 115 -1.83 19.44 -9.59
C LEU A 115 -2.79 19.35 -8.42
N LEU A 116 -2.49 20.18 -7.42
CA LEU A 116 -3.40 20.73 -6.42
C LEU A 116 -4.87 20.47 -6.78
N SER A 117 -5.47 19.42 -6.23
CA SER A 117 -6.93 19.31 -6.23
C SER A 117 -7.42 18.49 -5.05
N GLY A 118 -8.15 19.18 -4.17
CA GLY A 118 -9.06 18.56 -3.21
C GLY A 118 -8.59 18.53 -1.77
N SER A 119 -8.70 19.67 -1.10
CA SER A 119 -8.79 19.75 0.35
C SER A 119 -9.89 18.83 0.89
N ALA A 120 -9.49 17.74 1.54
CA ALA A 120 -10.21 17.22 2.69
C ALA A 120 -9.24 17.32 3.86
N SER A 121 -9.32 18.46 4.55
CA SER A 121 -8.75 18.65 5.88
C SER A 121 -9.39 17.60 6.79
N VAL A 122 -8.82 16.41 6.86
CA VAL A 122 -9.10 15.52 7.98
C VAL A 122 -8.40 16.16 9.16
N PRO A 123 -9.12 16.70 10.17
CA PRO A 123 -8.44 17.22 11.33
C PRO A 123 -7.64 16.08 11.95
N LEU A 124 -6.35 16.32 12.21
CA LEU A 124 -5.56 15.46 13.10
C LEU A 124 -6.39 15.27 14.38
N PRO A 125 -6.60 14.03 14.86
CA PRO A 125 -7.06 13.88 16.23
C PRO A 125 -5.98 14.49 17.14
N SER A 126 -6.36 15.53 17.87
CA SER A 126 -5.55 16.11 18.93
C SER A 126 -5.16 14.99 19.89
N PHE A 127 -3.90 14.57 19.85
CA PHE A 127 -3.33 13.76 20.92
C PHE A 127 -3.27 14.65 22.17
N ASN A 128 -4.32 14.57 22.98
CA ASN A 128 -4.28 15.07 24.34
C ASN A 128 -3.28 14.19 25.10
N ASN A 129 -2.10 14.73 25.38
CA ASN A 129 -1.12 14.12 26.26
C ASN A 129 -1.65 14.15 27.70
N THR A 130 -2.61 13.29 28.01
CA THR A 130 -2.90 12.90 29.39
C THR A 130 -1.96 11.76 29.73
N HIS A 131 -0.80 12.13 30.23
CA HIS A 131 0.13 11.25 30.94
C HIS A 131 -0.63 10.57 32.10
N PRO A 132 -0.85 9.24 32.10
CA PRO A 132 -1.37 8.59 33.29
C PRO A 132 -0.24 8.55 34.32
N SER A 133 -0.44 9.30 35.41
CA SER A 133 0.39 9.27 36.61
C SER A 133 0.58 7.83 37.09
N PHE A 134 1.80 7.32 37.01
CA PHE A 134 2.18 6.09 37.73
C PHE A 134 2.12 6.37 39.25
N PRO A 135 1.47 5.53 40.07
CA PRO A 135 1.59 5.65 41.51
C PRO A 135 3.01 5.26 41.93
N SER A 136 3.62 6.14 42.72
CA SER A 136 4.92 5.98 43.38
C SER A 136 4.94 4.72 44.25
N TYR A 137 5.69 3.71 43.83
CA TYR A 137 6.01 2.55 44.66
C TYR A 137 7.16 2.90 45.61
N VAL A 138 6.87 2.93 46.91
CA VAL A 138 7.85 3.07 47.99
C VAL A 138 8.31 1.68 48.44
N PRO A 139 9.59 1.30 48.32
CA PRO A 139 10.09 0.12 49.01
C PRO A 139 10.45 0.47 50.47
N SER A 140 10.16 -0.49 51.35
CA SER A 140 10.48 -0.52 52.79
C SER A 140 11.96 -0.73 53.06
#